data_AF-A0A949GYJ6-F1
#
_entry.id   AF-A0A949GYJ6-F1
#
_cell.length_a   1.000
_cell.length_b   1.000
_cell.length_c   1.000
_cell.angle_alpha   90.00
_cell.angle_beta   90.00
_cell.angle_gamma   90.00
#
_symmetry.space_group_name_H-M   'P 1'
#
loop_
_entity.id
_entity.type
_entity.pdbx_description
1 polymer ?
#
loop_
_entity_poly.entity_id
_entity_poly.type
_entity_poly.pdbx_seq_one_letter_code
_entity_poly.pdbx_strand_id
1 'polypeptide(L)'
;MRGRRRFGCASRERRTRVGTAGVAMGLFEFYTVLLSIVISIGLASLLGTAMRLIQDADRVTFSAIHALWAVAIFLQQLGFWLKSWDYHALTDLTPVIFFTPLSLAILAYACSALVTPHIPEHGPIDLKAFHARQSPRYAVAMAAYLLMAIVQAIMMDPMTADLQIDGLVMGLMAAVILVSVRWSRIAWLQVLTPCLIMLAQLRFIIDRLIA
;
A
#
# COMPACT_ATOMS: atom_id res chain seq x y z
N MET A 1 54.64 63.99 15.32
CA MET A 1 53.32 64.24 15.94
C MET A 1 52.31 63.22 15.41
N ARG A 2 51.59 62.54 16.32
CA ARG A 2 50.21 62.00 16.30
C ARG A 2 49.59 61.55 14.94
N GLY A 3 48.95 60.39 14.80
CA GLY A 3 48.57 59.37 15.79
C GLY A 3 47.53 58.37 15.25
N ARG A 4 47.55 57.18 15.88
CA ARG A 4 46.47 56.24 16.21
C ARG A 4 45.43 55.78 15.16
N ARG A 5 45.52 54.46 14.91
CA ARG A 5 44.47 53.45 14.68
C ARG A 5 43.04 53.83 15.14
N ARG A 6 42.03 53.53 14.33
CA ARG A 6 40.76 52.97 14.80
C ARG A 6 40.25 51.89 13.85
N PHE A 7 40.04 50.71 14.44
CA PHE A 7 39.24 49.62 13.95
C PHE A 7 37.81 50.13 13.72
N GLY A 8 37.32 50.05 12.48
CA GLY A 8 35.92 50.19 12.14
C GLY A 8 35.41 48.84 11.66
N CYS A 9 34.86 48.07 12.59
CA CYS A 9 34.07 46.88 12.34
C CYS A 9 32.88 47.28 11.44
N ALA A 10 32.99 47.13 10.13
CA ALA A 10 31.85 47.14 9.22
C ALA A 10 31.19 45.76 9.30
N SER A 11 30.43 45.60 10.38
CA SER A 11 29.51 44.50 10.59
C SER A 11 28.55 44.38 9.42
N ARG A 12 28.62 43.23 8.75
CA ARG A 12 27.47 42.34 8.59
C ARG A 12 26.21 43.02 8.03
N GLU A 13 26.12 43.06 6.71
CA GLU A 13 24.87 42.77 6.02
C GLU A 13 25.17 42.06 4.70
N ARG A 14 25.78 40.88 4.80
CA ARG A 14 25.61 39.85 3.79
C ARG A 14 24.15 39.40 3.93
N ARG A 15 23.23 40.21 3.37
CA ARG A 15 21.84 39.84 3.15
C ARG A 15 21.91 38.59 2.29
N THR A 16 21.89 37.44 2.96
CA THR A 16 21.52 36.17 2.34
C THR A 16 20.25 36.49 1.59
N ARG A 17 20.36 36.63 0.26
CA ARG A 17 19.23 36.28 -0.58
C ARG A 17 18.95 34.86 -0.15
N VAL A 18 17.94 34.71 0.72
CA VAL A 18 17.08 33.54 0.75
C VAL A 18 16.48 33.55 -0.64
N GLY A 19 17.29 33.08 -1.59
CA GLY A 19 16.83 32.74 -2.91
C GLY A 19 15.80 31.70 -2.63
N THR A 20 14.57 32.04 -2.97
CA THR A 20 13.43 31.20 -3.27
C THR A 20 13.86 30.03 -4.17
N ALA A 21 14.71 29.14 -3.66
CA ALA A 21 14.60 27.73 -3.93
C ALA A 21 13.42 27.27 -3.06
N GLY A 22 12.20 27.66 -3.47
CA GLY A 22 11.12 26.70 -3.33
C GLY A 22 11.65 25.50 -4.09
N VAL A 23 12.12 24.49 -3.35
CA VAL A 23 12.67 23.26 -3.92
C VAL A 23 11.67 22.86 -4.98
N ALA A 24 12.05 22.96 -6.26
CA ALA A 24 11.23 22.42 -7.32
C ALA A 24 11.19 20.93 -7.01
N MET A 25 10.12 20.48 -6.34
CA MET A 25 10.02 19.09 -5.91
C MET A 25 10.21 18.25 -7.16
N GLY A 26 11.18 17.35 -7.11
CA GLY A 26 11.36 16.40 -8.19
C GLY A 26 10.04 15.69 -8.44
N LEU A 27 9.72 15.39 -9.70
CA LEU A 27 8.48 14.69 -10.05
C LEU A 27 8.35 13.37 -9.26
N PHE A 28 9.49 12.71 -8.99
CA PHE A 28 9.58 11.55 -8.09
C PHE A 28 9.15 11.89 -6.65
N GLU A 29 9.67 12.96 -6.06
CA GLU A 29 9.36 13.35 -4.67
C GLU A 29 7.86 13.63 -4.51
N PHE A 30 7.30 14.45 -5.41
CA PHE A 30 5.86 14.73 -5.46
C PHE A 30 5.04 13.44 -5.55
N TYR A 31 5.48 12.51 -6.39
CA TYR A 31 4.85 11.20 -6.57
C TYR A 31 4.90 10.33 -5.31
N THR A 32 6.08 10.13 -4.71
CA THR A 32 6.22 9.33 -3.48
C THR A 32 5.42 9.90 -2.31
N VAL A 33 5.30 11.23 -2.23
CA VAL A 33 4.43 11.88 -1.23
C VAL A 33 2.96 11.54 -1.48
N LEU A 34 2.48 11.70 -2.71
CA LEU A 34 1.10 11.35 -3.07
C LEU A 34 0.81 9.86 -2.80
N LEU A 35 1.74 8.99 -3.19
CA LEU A 35 1.66 7.54 -2.96
C LEU A 35 1.54 7.21 -1.48
N SER A 36 2.40 7.84 -0.65
CA SER A 36 2.41 7.64 0.79
C SER A 36 1.11 8.11 1.44
N ILE A 37 0.51 9.21 0.97
CA ILE A 37 -0.79 9.69 1.44
C ILE A 37 -1.87 8.64 1.17
N VAL A 38 -1.97 8.14 -0.06
CA VAL A 38 -3.00 7.15 -0.44
C VAL A 38 -2.89 5.87 0.38
N ILE A 39 -1.67 5.33 0.51
CA ILE A 39 -1.41 4.12 1.30
C ILE A 39 -1.74 4.36 2.78
N SER A 40 -1.32 5.50 3.34
CA SER A 40 -1.57 5.85 4.74
C SER A 40 -3.06 5.94 5.05
N ILE A 41 -3.88 6.49 4.14
CA ILE A 41 -5.34 6.53 4.30
C ILE A 41 -5.91 5.09 4.30
N GLY A 42 -5.44 4.23 3.41
CA GLY A 42 -5.82 2.81 3.40
C GLY A 42 -5.48 2.11 4.72
N LEU A 43 -4.24 2.25 5.20
CA LEU A 43 -3.79 1.68 6.46
C LEU A 43 -4.59 2.23 7.65
N ALA A 44 -4.84 3.54 7.70
CA ALA A 44 -5.62 4.18 8.73
C ALA A 44 -7.07 3.66 8.77
N SER A 45 -7.69 3.42 7.61
CA SER A 45 -9.04 2.84 7.56
C SER A 45 -9.11 1.42 8.15
N LEU A 46 -8.11 0.58 7.87
CA LEU A 46 -8.02 -0.77 8.43
C LEU A 46 -7.80 -0.72 9.94
N LEU A 47 -6.81 0.06 10.40
CA LEU A 47 -6.48 0.17 11.82
C LEU A 47 -7.61 0.82 12.62
N GLY A 48 -8.24 1.87 12.08
CA GLY A 48 -9.37 2.54 12.70
C GLY A 48 -10.57 1.59 12.86
N THR A 49 -10.82 0.75 11.87
CA THR A 49 -11.89 -0.26 11.96
C THR A 49 -11.54 -1.37 12.94
N ALA A 50 -10.30 -1.86 12.92
CA ALA A 50 -9.84 -2.83 13.90
C ALA A 50 -10.00 -2.32 15.33
N MET A 51 -9.63 -1.06 15.59
CA MET A 51 -9.77 -0.45 16.91
C MET A 51 -11.24 -0.33 17.34
N ARG A 52 -12.14 0.07 16.42
CA ARG A 52 -13.58 0.14 16.72
C ARG A 52 -14.16 -1.24 17.01
N LEU A 53 -13.75 -2.28 16.27
CA LEU A 53 -14.17 -3.66 16.55
C LEU A 53 -13.65 -4.17 17.91
N ILE A 54 -12.47 -3.74 18.34
CA ILE A 54 -11.92 -4.05 19.67
C ILE A 54 -12.71 -3.30 20.76
N GLN A 55 -13.09 -2.04 20.53
CA GLN A 55 -13.89 -1.25 21.47
C GLN A 55 -15.30 -1.81 21.66
N ASP A 56 -15.94 -2.27 20.57
CA ASP A 56 -17.26 -2.87 20.58
C ASP A 56 -17.21 -4.41 20.67
N ALA A 57 -16.14 -5.01 21.23
CA ALA A 57 -15.90 -6.45 21.19
C ALA A 57 -17.08 -7.29 21.72
N ASP A 58 -17.80 -6.80 22.73
CA ASP A 58 -18.98 -7.48 23.31
C ASP A 58 -20.15 -7.63 22.32
N ARG A 59 -20.18 -6.82 21.26
CA ARG A 59 -21.22 -6.82 20.22
C ARG A 59 -20.78 -7.57 18.96
N VAL A 60 -19.54 -8.03 18.90
CA VAL A 60 -18.92 -8.57 17.67
C VAL A 60 -19.02 -10.09 17.62
N THR A 61 -19.66 -10.61 16.57
CA THR A 61 -19.51 -12.02 16.19
C THR A 61 -18.26 -12.17 15.34
N PHE A 62 -17.19 -12.67 15.95
CA PHE A 62 -15.88 -12.79 15.30
C PHE A 62 -15.87 -13.78 14.13
N SER A 63 -15.14 -13.42 13.07
CA SER A 63 -14.89 -14.26 11.89
C SER A 63 -13.39 -14.32 11.62
N ALA A 64 -12.78 -15.47 11.89
CA ALA A 64 -11.34 -15.68 11.63
C ALA A 64 -10.99 -15.49 10.15
N ILE A 65 -11.88 -15.92 9.24
CA ILE A 65 -11.67 -15.78 7.79
C ILE A 65 -11.63 -14.29 7.41
N HIS A 66 -12.54 -13.49 7.96
CA HIS A 66 -12.55 -12.05 7.73
C HIS A 66 -11.27 -11.38 8.24
N ALA A 67 -10.87 -11.70 9.47
CA ALA A 67 -9.65 -11.18 10.08
C ALA A 67 -8.42 -11.54 9.23
N LEU A 68 -8.35 -12.78 8.71
CA LEU A 68 -7.28 -13.24 7.85
C LEU A 68 -7.18 -12.42 6.54
N TRP A 69 -8.32 -12.12 5.90
CA TRP A 69 -8.36 -11.25 4.74
C TRP A 69 -7.92 -9.81 5.05
N ALA A 70 -8.37 -9.27 6.19
CA ALA A 70 -7.99 -7.92 6.62
C ALA A 70 -6.47 -7.82 6.86
N VAL A 71 -5.87 -8.83 7.51
CA VAL A 71 -4.42 -8.91 7.75
C VAL A 71 -3.66 -9.10 6.44
N ALA A 72 -4.14 -9.94 5.53
CA ALA A 72 -3.53 -10.11 4.21
C ALA A 72 -3.49 -8.80 3.42
N ILE A 73 -4.59 -8.05 3.40
CA ILE A 73 -4.67 -6.73 2.74
C ILE A 73 -3.75 -5.71 3.43
N PHE A 74 -3.67 -5.74 4.75
CA PHE A 74 -2.76 -4.88 5.51
C PHE A 74 -1.29 -5.14 5.14
N LEU A 75 -0.86 -6.42 5.14
CA LEU A 75 0.49 -6.81 4.75
C LEU A 75 0.78 -6.49 3.29
N GLN A 76 -0.21 -6.66 2.40
CA GLN A 76 -0.10 -6.27 0.99
C GLN A 76 0.23 -4.79 0.84
N GLN A 77 -0.41 -3.92 1.62
CA GLN A 77 -0.14 -2.48 1.58
C GLN A 77 1.28 -2.15 2.05
N LEU A 78 1.75 -2.81 3.11
CA LEU A 78 3.13 -2.63 3.59
C LEU A 78 4.16 -3.13 2.57
N GLY A 79 3.95 -4.31 1.99
CA GLY A 79 4.84 -4.85 0.96
C GLY A 79 4.90 -3.94 -0.26
N PHE A 80 3.76 -3.43 -0.72
CA PHE A 80 3.70 -2.46 -1.81
C PHE A 80 4.44 -1.16 -1.47
N TRP A 81 4.25 -0.63 -0.26
CA TRP A 81 4.93 0.56 0.20
C TRP A 81 6.46 0.37 0.22
N LEU A 82 6.95 -0.74 0.75
CA LEU A 82 8.38 -1.07 0.74
C LEU A 82 8.93 -1.21 -0.68
N LYS A 83 8.22 -1.93 -1.55
CA LYS A 83 8.60 -2.10 -2.97
C LYS A 83 8.64 -0.77 -3.72
N SER A 84 7.82 0.21 -3.32
CA SER A 84 7.81 1.52 -3.97
C SER A 84 9.13 2.28 -3.85
N TRP A 85 9.96 1.93 -2.86
CA TRP A 85 11.30 2.50 -2.73
C TRP A 85 12.20 2.13 -3.91
N ASP A 86 12.01 0.98 -4.56
CA ASP A 86 12.84 0.55 -5.69
C ASP A 86 12.76 1.53 -6.88
N TYR A 87 11.73 2.37 -6.93
CA TYR A 87 11.56 3.38 -7.97
C TYR A 87 12.42 4.64 -7.78
N HIS A 88 13.14 4.79 -6.67
CA HIS A 88 13.97 5.99 -6.40
C HIS A 88 15.11 6.20 -7.40
N ALA A 89 15.59 5.14 -8.03
CA ALA A 89 16.68 5.18 -9.00
C ALA A 89 16.21 5.44 -10.44
N LEU A 90 14.89 5.48 -10.69
CA LEU A 90 14.35 5.69 -12.04
C LEU A 90 14.44 7.18 -12.41
N THR A 91 15.40 7.52 -13.27
CA THR A 91 15.66 8.90 -13.73
C THR A 91 14.76 9.34 -14.90
N ASP A 92 14.20 8.41 -15.67
CA ASP A 92 13.35 8.69 -16.84
C ASP A 92 11.86 8.44 -16.54
N LEU A 93 11.18 9.46 -16.03
CA LEU A 93 9.76 9.39 -15.68
C LEU A 93 8.86 9.73 -16.87
N THR A 94 8.50 8.70 -17.64
CA THR A 94 7.39 8.80 -18.62
C THR A 94 6.04 8.78 -17.87
N PRO A 95 4.99 9.50 -18.31
CA PRO A 95 3.69 9.52 -17.61
C PRO A 95 3.09 8.13 -17.32
N VAL A 96 3.34 7.15 -18.18
CA VAL A 96 2.88 5.75 -17.99
C VAL A 96 3.51 5.09 -16.76
N ILE A 97 4.80 5.36 -16.50
CA ILE A 97 5.55 4.86 -15.35
C ILE A 97 5.00 5.50 -14.06
N PHE A 98 4.50 6.73 -14.13
CA PHE A 98 3.87 7.44 -13.02
C PHE A 98 2.47 6.93 -12.66
N PHE A 99 1.58 6.78 -13.64
CA PHE A 99 0.19 6.40 -13.37
C PHE A 99 0.03 4.95 -12.90
N THR A 100 0.97 4.09 -13.27
CA THR A 100 0.88 2.66 -12.98
C THR A 100 0.93 2.34 -11.48
N PRO A 101 1.95 2.71 -10.68
CA PRO A 101 1.90 2.46 -9.25
C PRO A 101 0.90 3.36 -8.50
N LEU A 102 0.51 4.53 -9.04
CA LEU A 102 -0.62 5.27 -8.48
C LEU A 102 -1.92 4.46 -8.55
N SER A 103 -2.17 3.80 -9.69
CA SER A 103 -3.34 2.93 -9.84
C SER A 103 -3.32 1.74 -8.87
N LEU A 104 -2.13 1.17 -8.59
CA LEU A 104 -1.96 0.14 -7.57
C LEU A 104 -2.28 0.65 -6.17
N ALA A 105 -1.87 1.86 -5.82
CA ALA A 105 -2.20 2.47 -4.54
C ALA A 105 -3.70 2.71 -4.38
N ILE A 106 -4.38 3.15 -5.45
CA ILE A 106 -5.84 3.30 -5.48
C ILE A 106 -6.53 1.94 -5.29
N LEU A 107 -6.05 0.89 -5.97
CA LEU A 107 -6.57 -0.47 -5.80
C LEU A 107 -6.30 -1.03 -4.40
N ALA A 108 -5.14 -0.75 -3.80
CA ALA A 108 -4.80 -1.12 -2.43
C ALA A 108 -5.72 -0.42 -1.41
N TYR A 109 -6.00 0.87 -1.64
CA TYR A 109 -7.01 1.60 -0.88
C TYR A 109 -8.40 0.98 -1.06
N ALA A 110 -8.79 0.65 -2.29
CA ALA A 110 -10.09 0.00 -2.56
C ALA A 110 -10.22 -1.35 -1.84
N CYS A 111 -9.16 -2.16 -1.79
CA CYS A 111 -9.14 -3.40 -1.00
C CYS A 111 -9.40 -3.11 0.48
N SER A 112 -8.73 -2.10 1.02
CA SER A 112 -8.84 -1.68 2.43
C SER A 112 -10.23 -1.16 2.78
N ALA A 113 -10.80 -0.33 1.91
CA ALA A 113 -12.14 0.20 2.06
C ALA A 113 -13.22 -0.90 1.95
N LEU A 114 -13.05 -1.87 1.04
CA LEU A 114 -14.03 -2.94 0.80
C LEU A 114 -14.01 -4.02 1.86
N VAL A 115 -12.85 -4.30 2.48
CA VAL A 115 -12.76 -5.22 3.61
C VAL A 115 -13.22 -4.55 4.91
N THR A 116 -13.22 -3.22 4.99
CA THR A 116 -13.67 -2.50 6.19
C THR A 116 -15.20 -2.56 6.34
N PRO A 117 -15.75 -3.22 7.39
CA PRO A 117 -17.18 -3.19 7.65
C PRO A 117 -17.65 -1.83 8.16
N HIS A 118 -18.86 -1.43 7.78
CA HIS A 118 -19.54 -0.32 8.44
C HIS A 118 -19.98 -0.76 9.85
N ILE A 119 -19.56 -0.03 10.86
CA ILE A 119 -19.87 -0.31 12.27
C ILE A 119 -21.05 0.58 12.69
N PRO A 120 -22.25 0.01 12.91
CA PRO A 120 -23.41 0.77 13.33
C PRO A 120 -23.29 1.22 14.80
N GLU A 121 -23.80 2.42 15.10
CA GLU A 121 -23.81 2.97 16.47
C GLU A 121 -24.54 2.05 17.45
N HIS A 122 -25.58 1.34 16.99
CA HIS A 122 -26.38 0.41 17.79
C HIS A 122 -26.57 -0.94 17.08
N GLY A 123 -26.72 -2.02 17.85
CA GLY A 123 -27.00 -3.37 17.33
C GLY A 123 -25.78 -4.30 17.21
N PRO A 124 -25.99 -5.59 16.89
CA PRO A 124 -24.93 -6.58 16.79
C PRO A 124 -24.08 -6.40 15.53
N ILE A 125 -22.77 -6.63 15.64
CA ILE A 125 -21.80 -6.58 14.55
C ILE A 125 -21.45 -8.01 14.14
N ASP A 126 -22.07 -8.52 13.07
CA ASP A 126 -21.78 -9.88 12.59
C ASP A 126 -20.76 -9.88 11.44
N LEU A 127 -19.49 -10.18 11.78
CA LEU A 127 -18.41 -10.27 10.80
C LEU A 127 -18.50 -11.52 9.92
N LYS A 128 -19.15 -12.59 10.38
CA LYS A 128 -19.37 -13.80 9.57
C LYS A 128 -20.36 -13.50 8.46
N ALA A 129 -21.48 -12.87 8.81
CA ALA A 129 -22.49 -12.47 7.84
C ALA A 129 -21.97 -11.37 6.90
N PHE A 130 -21.15 -10.44 7.40
CA PHE A 130 -20.44 -9.47 6.55
C PHE A 130 -19.53 -10.18 5.53
N HIS A 131 -18.67 -11.10 5.98
CA HIS A 131 -17.79 -11.86 5.09
C HIS A 131 -18.57 -12.64 4.03
N ALA A 132 -19.65 -13.32 4.40
CA ALA A 132 -20.46 -14.09 3.45
C ALA A 132 -21.06 -13.20 2.33
N ARG A 133 -21.43 -11.95 2.66
CA ARG A 133 -22.00 -11.00 1.68
C ARG A 133 -20.94 -10.26 0.87
N GLN A 134 -19.86 -9.85 1.51
CA GLN A 134 -18.89 -8.90 0.96
C GLN A 134 -17.64 -9.59 0.39
N SER A 135 -17.41 -10.88 0.66
CA SER A 135 -16.21 -11.62 0.21
C SER A 135 -15.88 -11.52 -1.27
N PRO A 136 -16.85 -11.60 -2.20
CA PRO A 136 -16.55 -11.43 -3.62
C PRO A 136 -15.96 -10.06 -3.95
N ARG A 137 -16.38 -8.99 -3.24
CA ARG A 137 -16.04 -7.62 -3.59
C ARG A 137 -14.58 -7.29 -3.29
N TYR A 138 -14.12 -7.55 -2.07
CA TYR A 138 -12.70 -7.32 -1.75
C TYR A 138 -11.78 -8.37 -2.40
N ALA A 139 -12.28 -9.59 -2.66
CA ALA A 139 -11.50 -10.58 -3.41
C ALA A 139 -11.31 -10.17 -4.88
N VAL A 140 -12.35 -9.65 -5.55
CA VAL A 140 -12.22 -9.08 -6.90
C VAL A 140 -11.30 -7.86 -6.90
N ALA A 141 -11.39 -6.99 -5.89
CA ALA A 141 -10.46 -5.86 -5.76
C ALA A 141 -9.00 -6.32 -5.62
N MET A 142 -8.76 -7.38 -4.83
CA MET A 142 -7.43 -7.98 -4.69
C MET A 142 -6.96 -8.62 -6.00
N ALA A 143 -7.82 -9.33 -6.73
CA ALA A 143 -7.48 -9.87 -8.04
C ALA A 143 -7.13 -8.75 -9.03
N ALA A 144 -7.90 -7.66 -9.05
CA ALA A 144 -7.61 -6.49 -9.88
C ALA A 144 -6.27 -5.85 -9.50
N TYR A 145 -5.95 -5.76 -8.20
CA TYR A 145 -4.64 -5.31 -7.71
C TYR A 145 -3.52 -6.19 -8.26
N LEU A 146 -3.64 -7.52 -8.16
CA LEU A 146 -2.60 -8.44 -8.65
C LEU A 146 -2.42 -8.38 -10.17
N LEU A 147 -3.52 -8.29 -10.93
CA LEU A 147 -3.46 -8.13 -12.38
C LEU A 147 -2.76 -6.82 -12.76
N MET A 148 -3.06 -5.73 -12.06
CA MET A 148 -2.37 -4.46 -12.26
C MET A 148 -0.88 -4.56 -11.86
N ALA A 149 -0.54 -5.36 -10.85
CA ALA A 149 0.85 -5.57 -10.44
C ALA A 149 1.65 -6.33 -11.52
N ILE A 150 1.01 -7.27 -12.23
CA ILE A 150 1.61 -7.95 -13.39
C ILE A 150 1.82 -6.95 -14.53
N VAL A 151 0.82 -6.12 -14.84
CA VAL A 151 0.95 -5.05 -15.85
C VAL A 151 2.11 -4.13 -15.48
N GLN A 152 2.21 -3.72 -14.21
CA GLN A 152 3.33 -2.93 -13.72
C GLN A 152 4.67 -3.60 -13.94
N ALA A 153 4.81 -4.87 -13.55
CA ALA A 153 6.05 -5.61 -13.69
C ALA A 153 6.51 -5.62 -15.15
N ILE A 154 5.61 -5.94 -16.08
CA ILE A 154 5.89 -5.95 -17.53
C ILE A 154 6.32 -4.57 -18.05
N MET A 155 5.71 -3.48 -17.53
CA MET A 155 6.00 -2.12 -17.98
C MET A 155 7.30 -1.54 -17.43
N MET A 156 7.68 -1.89 -16.19
CA MET A 156 8.80 -1.26 -15.47
C MET A 156 10.12 -2.04 -15.57
N ASP A 157 10.09 -3.32 -15.93
CA ASP A 157 11.29 -4.11 -16.20
C ASP A 157 11.04 -5.07 -17.38
N PRO A 158 11.52 -4.76 -18.61
CA PRO A 158 11.34 -5.63 -19.75
C PRO A 158 12.26 -6.86 -19.64
N MET A 159 11.72 -7.90 -19.01
CA MET A 159 12.18 -9.31 -19.03
C MET A 159 13.58 -9.59 -18.46
N THR A 160 13.63 -9.75 -17.13
CA THR A 160 14.60 -10.60 -16.43
C THR A 160 13.97 -11.97 -16.07
N ALA A 161 14.78 -13.02 -15.84
CA ALA A 161 14.28 -14.36 -15.53
C ALA A 161 13.49 -14.43 -14.21
N ASP A 162 13.83 -13.57 -13.24
CA ASP A 162 13.07 -13.41 -11.98
C ASP A 162 11.65 -12.91 -12.22
N LEU A 163 11.47 -12.00 -13.18
CA LEU A 163 10.17 -11.41 -13.49
C LEU A 163 9.16 -12.44 -14.02
N GLN A 164 9.64 -13.48 -14.70
CA GLN A 164 8.78 -14.56 -15.22
C GLN A 164 8.21 -15.42 -14.09
N ILE A 165 9.01 -15.68 -13.05
CA ILE A 165 8.60 -16.49 -11.90
C ILE A 165 7.63 -15.69 -11.03
N ASP A 166 7.97 -14.43 -10.71
CA ASP A 166 7.11 -13.57 -9.90
C ASP A 166 5.78 -13.25 -10.59
N GLY A 167 5.81 -12.92 -11.88
CA GLY A 167 4.61 -12.67 -12.68
C GLY A 167 3.71 -13.91 -12.77
N LEU A 168 4.29 -15.11 -12.94
CA LEU A 168 3.55 -16.36 -12.98
C LEU A 168 2.92 -16.69 -11.62
N VAL A 169 3.64 -16.49 -10.51
CA VAL A 169 3.11 -16.66 -9.15
C VAL A 169 1.95 -15.69 -8.91
N MET A 170 2.10 -14.41 -9.24
CA MET A 170 1.02 -13.42 -9.12
C MET A 170 -0.19 -13.76 -9.99
N GLY A 171 0.05 -14.24 -11.22
CA GLY A 171 -1.01 -14.66 -12.15
C GLY A 171 -1.77 -15.89 -11.65
N LEU A 172 -1.06 -16.90 -11.14
CA LEU A 172 -1.67 -18.06 -10.49
C LEU A 172 -2.48 -17.66 -9.25
N MET A 173 -1.95 -16.75 -8.42
CA MET A 173 -2.68 -16.23 -7.26
C MET A 173 -3.95 -15.48 -7.68
N ALA A 174 -3.88 -14.63 -8.70
CA ALA A 174 -5.05 -13.92 -9.24
C ALA A 174 -6.10 -14.91 -9.77
N ALA A 175 -5.67 -15.95 -10.50
CA ALA A 175 -6.56 -17.01 -10.97
C ALA A 175 -7.21 -17.77 -9.81
N VAL A 176 -6.45 -18.16 -8.78
CA VAL A 176 -6.98 -18.80 -7.57
C VAL A 176 -7.99 -17.90 -6.85
N ILE A 177 -7.72 -16.59 -6.75
CA ILE A 177 -8.65 -15.62 -6.16
C ILE A 177 -9.94 -15.57 -6.99
N LEU A 178 -9.85 -15.43 -8.31
CA LEU A 178 -11.04 -15.38 -9.18
C LEU A 178 -11.86 -16.67 -9.13
N VAL A 179 -11.21 -17.83 -9.05
CA VAL A 179 -11.86 -19.13 -8.86
C VAL A 179 -12.52 -19.21 -7.48
N SER A 180 -11.86 -18.71 -6.43
CA SER A 180 -12.42 -18.67 -5.07
C SER A 180 -13.67 -17.78 -4.96
N VAL A 181 -13.75 -16.73 -5.78
CA VAL A 181 -14.92 -15.84 -5.89
C VAL A 181 -16.09 -16.59 -6.54
N ARG A 182 -15.82 -17.32 -7.63
CA ARG A 182 -16.86 -18.08 -8.35
C ARG A 182 -17.41 -19.27 -7.55
N TRP A 183 -16.59 -19.80 -6.64
CA TRP A 183 -16.90 -20.92 -5.73
C TRP A 183 -16.80 -20.52 -4.26
N SER A 184 -17.45 -19.40 -3.89
CA SER A 184 -17.51 -18.90 -2.50
C SER A 184 -18.10 -19.89 -1.48
N ARG A 185 -18.69 -21.01 -1.92
CA ARG A 185 -19.15 -22.11 -1.07
C ARG A 185 -18.02 -22.98 -0.51
N ILE A 186 -16.80 -22.85 -1.03
CA ILE A 186 -15.66 -23.66 -0.64
C ILE A 186 -14.87 -22.95 0.46
N ALA A 187 -15.16 -23.28 1.72
CA ALA A 187 -14.57 -22.62 2.89
C ALA A 187 -13.03 -22.70 2.92
N TRP A 188 -12.43 -23.79 2.42
CA TRP A 188 -10.98 -23.94 2.41
C TRP A 188 -10.29 -22.97 1.42
N LEU A 189 -10.90 -22.65 0.28
CA LEU A 189 -10.35 -21.68 -0.68
C LEU A 189 -10.33 -20.26 -0.10
N GLN A 190 -11.36 -19.92 0.69
CA GLN A 190 -11.45 -18.62 1.38
C GLN A 190 -10.38 -18.41 2.45
N VAL A 191 -9.81 -19.50 2.98
CA VAL A 191 -8.70 -19.48 3.95
C VAL A 191 -7.34 -19.58 3.24
N LEU A 192 -7.21 -20.50 2.28
CA LEU A 192 -5.95 -20.74 1.56
C LEU A 192 -5.47 -19.48 0.84
N THR A 193 -6.39 -18.75 0.21
CA THR A 193 -6.09 -17.56 -0.58
C THR A 193 -5.39 -16.45 0.22
N PRO A 194 -5.98 -15.92 1.30
CA PRO A 194 -5.31 -14.90 2.11
C PRO A 194 -4.05 -15.46 2.82
N CYS A 195 -4.01 -16.74 3.20
CA CYS A 195 -2.78 -17.35 3.72
C CYS A 195 -1.63 -17.30 2.70
N LEU A 196 -1.88 -17.64 1.44
CA LEU A 196 -0.87 -17.57 0.38
C LEU A 196 -0.38 -16.13 0.17
N ILE A 197 -1.29 -15.15 0.18
CA ILE A 197 -0.94 -13.71 0.09
C ILE A 197 -0.05 -13.32 1.27
N MET A 198 -0.43 -13.67 2.49
CA MET A 198 0.36 -13.35 3.68
C MET A 198 1.76 -13.97 3.62
N LEU A 199 1.86 -15.24 3.24
CA LEU A 199 3.15 -15.92 3.13
C LEU A 199 4.05 -15.26 2.08
N ALA A 200 3.49 -14.91 0.92
CA ALA A 200 4.22 -14.20 -0.13
C ALA A 200 4.73 -12.82 0.36
N GLN A 201 3.87 -12.06 1.05
CA GLN A 201 4.22 -10.74 1.56
C GLN A 201 5.22 -10.79 2.73
N LEU A 202 5.05 -11.73 3.65
CA LEU A 202 5.99 -11.90 4.76
C LEU A 202 7.37 -12.31 4.25
N ARG A 203 7.43 -13.24 3.29
CA ARG A 203 8.69 -13.60 2.63
C ARG A 203 9.37 -12.37 2.03
N PHE A 204 8.65 -11.60 1.21
CA PHE A 204 9.19 -10.38 0.59
C PHE A 204 9.70 -9.37 1.63
N ILE A 205 8.92 -9.11 2.68
CA ILE A 205 9.28 -8.16 3.75
C ILE A 205 10.53 -8.65 4.49
N ILE A 206 10.60 -9.93 4.83
CA ILE A 206 11.74 -10.53 5.56
C ILE A 206 13.00 -10.46 4.69
N ASP A 207 12.92 -10.89 3.43
CA ASP A 207 14.03 -10.86 2.48
C ASP A 207 14.58 -9.43 2.34
N ARG A 208 13.70 -8.42 2.38
CA ARG A 208 14.07 -7.01 2.26
C ARG A 208 14.63 -6.38 3.54
N LEU A 209 14.30 -6.90 4.72
CA LEU A 209 14.80 -6.39 6.01
C LEU A 209 16.18 -6.98 6.38
N ILE A 210 16.51 -8.14 5.83
CA ILE A 210 17.77 -8.85 6.11
C ILE A 210 18.87 -8.50 5.09
N ALA A 211 18.49 -8.07 3.89
CA ALA A 211 19.40 -7.60 2.83
C ALA A 211 19.91 -6.17 3.09
#